data_AF-A0A174N899-F1
#
_entry.id   AF-A0A174N899-F1
#
_cell.length_a   1.000
_cell.length_b   1.000
_cell.length_c   1.000
_cell.angle_alpha   90.00
_cell.angle_beta   90.00
_cell.angle_gamma   90.00
#
_symmetry.space_group_name_H-M   'P 1'
#
loop_
_entity.id
_entity.type
_entity.pdbx_description
1 polymer ?
#
loop_
_entity_poly.entity_id
_entity_poly.type
_entity_poly.pdbx_seq_one_letter_code
_entity_poly.pdbx_strand_id
1 'polypeptide(L)'
;MERRNEKQEKQPAPSVTQTDNQTIPAVTQPFKAPATTTAEKTVIPPRPRMSELAHDYEMRLEEIMEKLKRQNRAIHTQEVKKDLIDEDLKNCTGLFQGKKRKELQAQSNKYAETIKIMKQGLSHIVQDYKYPTVDAFLQVYKQGKSEYESYVKANKEWNSKYGENSIHRKLAEKQAEVQKREQDRDFNYRSPSDRGAR
;
A
#
# COMPACT_ATOMS: atom_id res chain seq x y z
N MET A 1 -15.64 -58.09 -10.84
CA MET A 1 -17.08 -58.39 -10.76
C MET A 1 -17.76 -57.22 -10.05
N GLU A 2 -18.83 -56.57 -10.49
CA GLU A 2 -19.57 -56.57 -11.77
C GLU A 2 -20.64 -55.45 -11.65
N ARG A 3 -21.03 -54.59 -12.62
CA ARG A 3 -20.63 -54.30 -14.02
C ARG A 3 -20.88 -52.78 -14.28
N ARG A 4 -20.48 -52.22 -15.44
CA ARG A 4 -21.11 -50.99 -16.00
C ARG A 4 -22.47 -51.36 -16.62
N ASN A 5 -23.38 -50.41 -16.78
CA ASN A 5 -24.14 -50.36 -18.03
C ASN A 5 -24.61 -48.96 -18.41
N GLU A 6 -24.60 -48.74 -19.72
CA GLU A 6 -24.85 -47.52 -20.46
C GLU A 6 -25.99 -47.82 -21.45
N LYS A 7 -26.90 -46.87 -21.69
CA LYS A 7 -27.82 -46.94 -22.83
C LYS A 7 -28.07 -45.58 -23.46
N GLN A 8 -27.61 -45.44 -24.70
CA GLN A 8 -28.10 -44.46 -25.68
C GLN A 8 -29.23 -45.10 -26.49
N GLU A 9 -30.23 -44.31 -26.91
CA GLU A 9 -31.02 -44.57 -28.13
C GLU A 9 -31.64 -43.22 -28.59
N LYS A 10 -31.07 -42.53 -29.58
CA LYS A 10 -31.22 -42.60 -31.06
C LYS A 10 -32.55 -42.05 -31.61
N GLN A 11 -32.43 -41.16 -32.61
CA GLN A 11 -33.51 -40.50 -33.38
C GLN A 11 -34.20 -41.48 -34.36
N PRO A 12 -35.31 -41.10 -35.03
CA PRO A 12 -35.19 -40.37 -36.31
C PRO A 12 -36.30 -39.31 -36.63
N ALA A 13 -36.05 -38.50 -37.66
CA ALA A 13 -37.03 -37.69 -38.43
C ALA A 13 -37.50 -38.48 -39.70
N PRO A 14 -38.28 -37.99 -40.71
CA PRO A 14 -38.72 -36.60 -41.04
C PRO A 14 -40.16 -36.43 -41.62
N SER A 15 -40.50 -35.20 -42.08
CA SER A 15 -41.26 -34.85 -43.33
C SER A 15 -42.34 -33.73 -43.25
N VAL A 16 -41.91 -32.51 -43.63
CA VAL A 16 -42.52 -31.54 -44.59
C VAL A 16 -44.05 -31.53 -44.86
N THR A 17 -44.69 -30.35 -44.77
CA THR A 17 -45.47 -29.67 -45.85
C THR A 17 -45.64 -28.16 -45.53
N GLN A 18 -45.71 -27.33 -46.57
CA GLN A 18 -45.73 -25.85 -46.55
C GLN A 18 -47.15 -25.25 -46.40
N THR A 19 -47.22 -23.98 -46.00
CA THR A 19 -47.96 -22.95 -46.77
C THR A 19 -47.51 -21.52 -46.43
N ASP A 20 -47.58 -20.64 -47.42
CA ASP A 20 -47.13 -19.24 -47.38
C ASP A 20 -47.98 -18.32 -46.49
N ASN A 21 -47.36 -17.25 -45.96
CA ASN A 21 -47.60 -15.91 -46.53
C ASN A 21 -46.67 -14.82 -45.97
N GLN A 22 -46.53 -13.76 -46.77
CA GLN A 22 -45.56 -12.68 -46.63
C GLN A 22 -45.90 -11.70 -45.48
N THR A 23 -44.88 -11.08 -44.88
CA THR A 23 -44.77 -9.61 -44.68
C THR A 23 -43.42 -9.27 -44.04
N ILE A 24 -42.66 -8.36 -44.66
CA ILE A 24 -41.47 -7.72 -44.07
C ILE A 24 -41.89 -6.36 -43.50
N PRO A 25 -41.50 -6.01 -42.27
CA PRO A 25 -41.25 -4.63 -41.90
C PRO A 25 -39.78 -4.39 -41.50
N ALA A 26 -39.26 -3.24 -41.92
CA ALA A 26 -37.87 -2.85 -41.70
C ALA A 26 -37.54 -2.56 -40.23
N VAL A 27 -36.33 -2.91 -39.81
CA VAL A 27 -35.70 -2.36 -38.60
C VAL A 27 -34.50 -1.52 -39.00
N THR A 28 -34.71 -0.20 -39.05
CA THR A 28 -33.66 0.79 -39.25
C THR A 28 -32.69 0.76 -38.07
N GLN A 29 -31.48 0.22 -38.27
CA GLN A 29 -30.37 0.43 -37.34
C GLN A 29 -29.62 1.72 -37.71
N PRO A 30 -29.56 2.73 -36.82
CA PRO A 30 -28.68 3.88 -37.03
C PRO A 30 -27.22 3.47 -36.81
N PHE A 31 -26.46 3.44 -37.89
CA PHE A 31 -25.00 3.28 -37.88
C PHE A 31 -24.35 4.44 -37.10
N LYS A 32 -23.97 4.21 -35.84
CA LYS A 32 -23.20 5.20 -35.08
C LYS A 32 -21.80 5.30 -35.68
N ALA A 33 -21.52 6.45 -36.30
CA ALA A 33 -20.21 6.80 -36.84
C ALA A 33 -19.11 6.66 -35.76
N PRO A 34 -17.87 6.34 -36.15
CA PRO A 34 -16.76 6.21 -35.21
C PRO A 34 -16.58 7.50 -34.41
N ALA A 35 -16.45 7.36 -33.10
CA ALA A 35 -16.22 8.50 -32.21
C ALA A 35 -14.98 9.26 -32.68
N THR A 36 -15.14 10.56 -32.91
CA THR A 36 -14.06 11.46 -33.30
C THR A 36 -12.95 11.36 -32.26
N THR A 37 -11.76 10.94 -32.66
CA THR A 37 -10.56 11.01 -31.80
C THR A 37 -10.21 12.48 -31.60
N THR A 38 -10.89 13.13 -30.65
CA THR A 38 -10.47 14.40 -30.07
C THR A 38 -9.03 14.19 -29.60
N ALA A 39 -8.11 14.98 -30.14
CA ALA A 39 -6.70 14.87 -29.81
C ALA A 39 -6.51 15.01 -28.30
N GLU A 40 -6.26 13.88 -27.63
CA GLU A 40 -6.06 13.83 -26.18
C GLU A 40 -4.76 14.56 -25.88
N LYS A 41 -4.88 15.84 -25.50
CA LYS A 41 -3.77 16.63 -24.97
C LYS A 41 -3.16 15.80 -23.85
N THR A 42 -1.91 15.37 -24.02
CA THR A 42 -1.28 14.40 -23.10
C THR A 42 -0.91 15.09 -21.79
N VAL A 43 -1.93 15.37 -20.98
CA VAL A 43 -1.80 15.97 -19.65
C VAL A 43 -1.23 14.90 -18.74
N ILE A 44 0.07 15.01 -18.49
CA ILE A 44 0.75 14.22 -17.46
C ILE A 44 -0.01 14.42 -16.14
N PRO A 45 -0.49 13.34 -15.48
CA PRO A 45 -1.21 13.48 -14.22
C PRO A 45 -0.28 14.06 -13.14
N PRO A 46 -0.82 14.77 -12.14
CA PRO A 46 0.00 15.28 -11.04
C PRO A 46 0.74 14.14 -10.33
N ARG A 47 1.97 14.41 -9.88
CA ARG A 47 2.74 13.45 -9.08
C ARG A 47 1.95 13.09 -7.81
N PRO A 48 1.93 11.81 -7.38
CA PRO A 48 1.38 11.41 -6.09
C PRO A 48 1.90 12.28 -4.95
N ARG A 49 1.02 12.59 -4.00
CA ARG A 49 1.37 13.33 -2.78
C ARG A 49 1.37 12.36 -1.61
N MET A 50 2.30 12.55 -0.68
CA MET A 50 2.33 11.84 0.58
C MET A 50 1.20 12.35 1.49
N SER A 51 0.54 11.46 2.23
CA SER A 51 -0.41 11.87 3.27
C SER A 51 0.32 12.41 4.49
N GLU A 52 -0.37 13.18 5.32
CA GLU A 52 0.16 13.66 6.60
C GLU A 52 0.61 12.50 7.49
N LEU A 53 -0.16 11.41 7.54
CA LEU A 53 0.16 10.24 8.34
C LEU A 53 1.36 9.43 7.79
N ALA A 54 1.52 9.38 6.46
CA ALA A 54 2.71 8.79 5.84
C ALA A 54 3.97 9.63 6.08
N HIS A 55 3.84 10.96 6.17
CA HIS A 55 4.95 11.83 6.57
C HIS A 55 5.29 11.65 8.05
N ASP A 56 4.29 11.60 8.93
CA ASP A 56 4.46 11.31 10.35
C ASP A 56 5.12 9.94 10.60
N TYR A 57 4.83 8.95 9.74
CA TYR A 57 5.48 7.64 9.78
C TYR A 57 6.99 7.74 9.62
N GLU A 58 7.44 8.43 8.57
CA GLU A 58 8.86 8.67 8.25
C GLU A 58 9.56 9.53 9.32
N MET A 59 8.89 10.57 9.81
CA MET A 59 9.48 11.55 10.72
C MET A 59 9.52 11.10 12.19
N ARG A 60 8.57 10.28 12.65
CA ARG A 60 8.30 10.09 14.09
C ARG A 60 7.88 8.67 14.48
N LEU A 61 6.97 8.03 13.74
CA LEU A 61 6.43 6.73 14.19
C LEU A 61 7.49 5.62 14.15
N GLU A 62 8.43 5.67 13.21
CA GLU A 62 9.57 4.72 13.18
C GLU A 62 10.53 4.91 14.38
N GLU A 63 10.77 6.15 14.82
CA GLU A 63 11.59 6.43 16.01
C GLU A 63 10.99 5.81 17.29
N ILE A 64 9.69 6.02 17.51
CA ILE A 64 8.95 5.46 18.65
C ILE A 64 8.99 3.92 18.59
N MET A 65 8.77 3.35 17.41
CA MET A 65 8.81 1.90 17.20
C MET A 65 10.19 1.30 17.51
N GLU A 66 11.29 1.94 17.10
CA GLU A 66 12.64 1.46 17.45
C GLU A 66 12.95 1.60 18.95
N LYS A 67 12.44 2.63 19.63
CA LYS A 67 12.52 2.74 21.10
C LYS A 67 11.80 1.58 21.79
N LEU A 68 10.57 1.26 21.36
CA LEU A 68 9.81 0.11 21.86
C LEU A 68 10.53 -1.22 21.61
N LYS A 69 11.01 -1.47 20.38
CA LYS A 69 11.79 -2.67 20.04
C LYS A 69 13.05 -2.79 20.90
N ARG A 70 13.77 -1.68 21.12
CA ARG A 70 14.98 -1.64 21.97
C ARG A 70 14.66 -2.03 23.41
N GLN A 71 13.59 -1.48 24.00
CA GLN A 71 13.19 -1.83 25.35
C GLN A 71 12.68 -3.28 25.45
N ASN A 72 11.93 -3.76 24.47
CA ASN A 72 11.45 -5.15 24.42
C ASN A 72 12.62 -6.16 24.34
N ARG A 73 13.63 -5.91 23.50
CA ARG A 73 14.90 -6.70 23.48
C ARG A 73 15.59 -6.71 24.85
N ALA A 74 15.59 -5.57 25.55
CA ALA A 74 16.18 -5.48 26.89
C ALA A 74 15.36 -6.23 27.94
N ILE A 75 14.02 -6.18 27.88
CA ILE A 75 13.11 -6.98 28.74
C ILE A 75 13.39 -8.46 28.55
N HIS A 76 13.37 -8.95 27.32
CA HIS A 76 13.61 -10.36 27.01
C HIS A 76 14.98 -10.84 27.52
N THR A 77 16.01 -9.99 27.42
CA THR A 77 17.35 -10.28 27.97
C THR A 77 17.35 -10.44 29.50
N GLN A 78 16.51 -9.69 30.22
CA GLN A 78 16.35 -9.84 31.68
C GLN A 78 15.47 -11.05 32.03
N GLU A 79 14.46 -11.36 31.24
CA GLU A 79 13.62 -12.55 31.41
C GLU A 79 14.45 -13.83 31.30
N VAL A 80 15.29 -13.96 30.25
CA VAL A 80 16.21 -15.10 30.10
C VAL A 80 17.16 -15.24 31.32
N LYS A 81 17.69 -14.13 31.84
CA LYS A 81 18.53 -14.15 33.05
C LYS A 81 17.75 -14.60 34.29
N LYS A 82 16.50 -14.15 34.44
CA LYS A 82 15.62 -14.58 35.54
C LYS A 82 15.34 -16.08 35.45
N ASP A 83 15.06 -16.58 34.25
CA ASP A 83 14.68 -17.97 34.05
C ASP A 83 15.83 -18.95 34.36
N LEU A 84 17.09 -18.56 34.07
CA LEU A 84 18.28 -19.28 34.53
C LEU A 84 18.40 -19.34 36.06
N ILE A 85 18.11 -18.24 36.77
CA ILE A 85 18.10 -18.21 38.24
C ILE A 85 16.94 -19.05 38.82
N ASP A 86 15.79 -19.06 38.15
CA ASP A 86 14.64 -19.90 38.53
C ASP A 86 14.91 -21.40 38.27
N GLU A 87 15.71 -21.74 37.27
CA GLU A 87 16.21 -23.11 37.03
C GLU A 87 17.20 -23.52 38.13
N ASP A 88 18.18 -22.67 38.45
CA ASP A 88 19.10 -22.88 39.58
C ASP A 88 18.35 -23.05 40.93
N LEU A 89 17.25 -22.32 41.14
CA LEU A 89 16.38 -22.47 42.30
C LEU A 89 15.73 -23.86 42.37
N LYS A 90 15.19 -24.36 41.26
CA LYS A 90 14.59 -25.70 41.16
C LYS A 90 15.64 -26.79 41.43
N ASN A 91 16.85 -26.58 40.94
CA ASN A 91 17.98 -27.50 41.13
C ASN A 91 18.56 -27.46 42.56
N CYS A 92 18.29 -26.41 43.35
CA CYS A 92 18.73 -26.29 44.74
C CYS A 92 17.81 -27.03 45.72
N THR A 93 17.74 -28.36 45.63
CA THR A 93 16.84 -29.23 46.42
C THR A 93 17.39 -29.64 47.80
N GLY A 94 18.71 -29.61 48.02
CA GLY A 94 19.35 -30.19 49.21
C GLY A 94 19.08 -29.44 50.52
N LEU A 95 18.97 -30.19 51.64
CA LEU A 95 18.68 -29.64 52.98
C LEU A 95 19.68 -28.55 53.43
N PHE A 96 20.96 -28.74 53.12
CA PHE A 96 22.03 -27.78 53.46
C PHE A 96 22.11 -26.55 52.54
N GLN A 97 21.29 -26.48 51.47
CA GLN A 97 21.35 -25.39 50.47
C GLN A 97 20.47 -24.18 50.82
N GLY A 98 19.89 -24.11 52.02
CA GLY A 98 18.95 -23.05 52.42
C GLY A 98 19.47 -21.62 52.22
N LYS A 99 20.76 -21.36 52.49
CA LYS A 99 21.40 -20.06 52.23
C LYS A 99 21.44 -19.73 50.73
N LYS A 100 21.96 -20.64 49.90
CA LYS A 100 22.01 -20.48 48.43
C LYS A 100 20.61 -20.27 47.84
N ARG A 101 19.61 -21.04 48.30
CA ARG A 101 18.20 -20.88 47.87
C ARG A 101 17.66 -19.49 48.20
N LYS A 102 17.94 -18.95 49.40
CA LYS A 102 17.52 -17.59 49.79
C LYS A 102 18.20 -16.50 48.93
N GLU A 103 19.48 -16.68 48.60
CA GLU A 103 20.24 -15.76 47.75
C GLU A 103 19.71 -15.74 46.31
N LEU A 104 19.50 -16.92 45.70
CA LEU A 104 18.91 -17.03 44.36
C LEU A 104 17.48 -16.48 44.32
N GLN A 105 16.66 -16.71 45.36
CA GLN A 105 15.31 -16.14 45.44
C GLN A 105 15.34 -14.60 45.47
N ALA A 106 16.27 -14.01 46.21
CA ALA A 106 16.45 -12.56 46.24
C ALA A 106 16.89 -12.01 44.87
N GLN A 107 17.72 -12.75 44.12
CA GLN A 107 18.10 -12.38 42.75
C GLN A 107 16.91 -12.49 41.78
N SER A 108 16.14 -13.57 41.80
CA SER A 108 14.94 -13.74 40.96
C SER A 108 13.93 -12.62 41.22
N ASN A 109 13.66 -12.30 42.50
CA ASN A 109 12.79 -11.18 42.87
C ASN A 109 13.30 -9.82 42.35
N LYS A 110 14.62 -9.59 42.38
CA LYS A 110 15.24 -8.36 41.83
C LYS A 110 15.06 -8.27 40.31
N TYR A 111 15.24 -9.38 39.58
CA TYR A 111 14.96 -9.44 38.15
C TYR A 111 13.49 -9.20 37.86
N ALA A 112 12.56 -9.81 38.62
CA ALA A 112 11.12 -9.64 38.46
C ALA A 112 10.68 -8.17 38.60
N GLU A 113 11.16 -7.45 39.64
CA GLU A 113 10.86 -6.03 39.81
C GLU A 113 11.49 -5.18 38.69
N THR A 114 12.71 -5.50 38.27
CA THR A 114 13.36 -4.82 37.12
C THR A 114 12.56 -5.00 35.83
N ILE A 115 12.12 -6.22 35.52
CA ILE A 115 11.28 -6.55 34.36
C ILE A 115 9.95 -5.80 34.41
N LYS A 116 9.30 -5.73 35.58
CA LYS A 116 8.05 -4.99 35.80
C LYS A 116 8.21 -3.50 35.52
N ILE A 117 9.26 -2.85 36.04
CA ILE A 117 9.57 -1.45 35.76
C ILE A 117 9.83 -1.22 34.26
N MET A 118 10.58 -2.12 33.61
CA MET A 118 10.84 -2.03 32.17
C MET A 118 9.57 -2.21 31.33
N LYS A 119 8.65 -3.09 31.74
CA LYS A 119 7.33 -3.27 31.10
C LYS A 119 6.43 -2.04 31.25
N GLN A 120 6.45 -1.38 32.41
CA GLN A 120 5.78 -0.07 32.59
C GLN A 120 6.39 1.00 31.69
N GLY A 121 7.72 0.97 31.51
CA GLY A 121 8.43 1.86 30.60
C GLY A 121 7.95 1.83 29.15
N LEU A 122 7.42 0.70 28.66
CA LEU A 122 6.85 0.61 27.30
C LEU A 122 5.65 1.55 27.12
N SER A 123 4.83 1.70 28.17
CA SER A 123 3.71 2.64 28.18
C SER A 123 4.19 4.08 28.25
N HIS A 124 5.22 4.37 29.06
CA HIS A 124 5.79 5.72 29.14
C HIS A 124 6.38 6.17 27.79
N ILE A 125 7.09 5.29 27.07
CA ILE A 125 7.64 5.60 25.73
C ILE A 125 6.57 6.12 24.76
N VAL A 126 5.36 5.55 24.76
CA VAL A 126 4.29 6.02 23.84
C VAL A 126 3.55 7.24 24.37
N GLN A 127 3.44 7.38 25.70
CA GLN A 127 2.77 8.49 26.37
C GLN A 127 3.55 9.81 26.25
N ASP A 128 4.90 9.76 26.23
CA ASP A 128 5.74 10.92 25.92
C ASP A 128 5.36 11.57 24.58
N TYR A 129 5.00 10.75 23.59
CA TYR A 129 4.56 11.14 22.25
C TYR A 129 3.04 11.33 22.11
N LYS A 130 2.32 11.42 23.24
CA LYS A 130 0.87 11.66 23.36
C LYS A 130 -0.04 10.51 22.90
N TYR A 131 0.48 9.28 22.79
CA TYR A 131 -0.36 8.10 22.60
C TYR A 131 -0.76 7.51 23.96
N PRO A 132 -2.07 7.23 24.20
CA PRO A 132 -2.54 6.79 25.52
C PRO A 132 -2.06 5.38 25.88
N THR A 133 -1.96 4.50 24.89
CA THR A 133 -1.58 3.08 25.03
C THR A 133 -0.67 2.65 23.88
N VAL A 134 0.07 1.57 24.10
CA VAL A 134 0.92 0.97 23.05
C VAL A 134 0.07 0.47 21.88
N ASP A 135 -1.12 -0.08 22.12
CA ASP A 135 -2.00 -0.54 21.05
C ASP A 135 -2.52 0.62 20.18
N ALA A 136 -2.93 1.74 20.78
CA ALA A 136 -3.32 2.94 20.03
C ALA A 136 -2.19 3.45 19.13
N PHE A 137 -0.95 3.47 19.64
CA PHE A 137 0.23 3.76 18.83
C PHE A 137 0.43 2.73 17.70
N LEU A 138 0.28 1.42 17.97
CA LEU A 138 0.46 0.36 16.98
C LEU A 138 -0.56 0.42 15.84
N GLN A 139 -1.80 0.83 16.11
CA GLN A 139 -2.83 1.06 15.10
C GLN A 139 -2.40 2.19 14.14
N VAL A 140 -2.04 3.35 14.70
CA VAL A 140 -1.56 4.52 13.94
C VAL A 140 -0.28 4.20 13.16
N TYR A 141 0.67 3.49 13.76
CA TYR A 141 1.90 3.03 13.11
C TYR A 141 1.62 2.14 11.89
N LYS A 142 0.72 1.15 12.02
CA LYS A 142 0.36 0.24 10.92
C LYS A 142 -0.31 1.00 9.77
N GLN A 143 -1.19 1.94 10.08
CA GLN A 143 -1.86 2.75 9.08
C GLN A 143 -0.85 3.67 8.35
N GLY A 144 -0.05 4.44 9.08
CA GLY A 144 0.96 5.32 8.49
C GLY A 144 1.99 4.57 7.66
N LYS A 145 2.39 3.37 8.10
CA LYS A 145 3.26 2.48 7.31
C LYS A 145 2.60 2.09 5.98
N SER A 146 1.34 1.66 6.01
CA SER A 146 0.59 1.25 4.81
C SER A 146 0.40 2.41 3.83
N GLU A 147 0.08 3.61 4.33
CA GLU A 147 -0.04 4.82 3.52
C GLU A 147 1.30 5.23 2.90
N TYR A 148 2.40 5.15 3.66
CA TYR A 148 3.76 5.41 3.17
C TYR A 148 4.18 4.40 2.09
N GLU A 149 3.98 3.09 2.31
CA GLU A 149 4.27 2.05 1.32
C GLU A 149 3.45 2.22 0.04
N SER A 150 2.17 2.61 0.17
CA SER A 150 1.28 2.94 -0.94
C SER A 150 1.78 4.17 -1.73
N TYR A 151 2.16 5.24 -1.04
CA TYR A 151 2.74 6.45 -1.64
C TYR A 151 4.06 6.14 -2.38
N VAL A 152 4.98 5.40 -1.76
CA VAL A 152 6.26 5.00 -2.39
C VAL A 152 6.01 4.19 -3.66
N LYS A 153 5.06 3.24 -3.63
CA LYS A 153 4.65 2.47 -4.81
C LYS A 153 4.06 3.37 -5.91
N ALA A 154 3.08 4.21 -5.57
CA ALA A 154 2.43 5.11 -6.52
C ALA A 154 3.44 6.08 -7.16
N ASN A 155 4.34 6.65 -6.37
CA ASN A 155 5.39 7.57 -6.85
C ASN A 155 6.39 6.83 -7.77
N LYS A 156 6.76 5.58 -7.47
CA LYS A 156 7.59 4.73 -8.35
C LYS A 156 6.89 4.45 -9.69
N GLU A 157 5.62 4.09 -9.67
CA GLU A 157 4.82 3.88 -10.89
C GLU A 157 4.66 5.15 -11.72
N TRP A 158 4.39 6.29 -11.07
CA TRP A 158 4.29 7.60 -11.72
C TRP A 158 5.63 8.01 -12.35
N ASN A 159 6.75 7.86 -11.64
CA ASN A 159 8.08 8.17 -12.19
C ASN A 159 8.45 7.27 -13.37
N SER A 160 8.03 6.01 -13.37
CA SER A 160 8.24 5.09 -14.49
C SER A 160 7.45 5.50 -15.75
N LYS A 161 6.20 5.94 -15.59
CA LYS A 161 5.32 6.32 -16.71
C LYS A 161 5.51 7.76 -17.19
N TYR A 162 5.76 8.69 -16.28
CA TYR A 162 5.69 10.14 -16.50
C TYR A 162 6.92 10.93 -16.02
N GLY A 163 7.94 10.23 -15.50
CA GLY A 163 9.20 10.85 -15.12
C GLY A 163 9.92 11.52 -16.29
N GLU A 164 10.98 12.24 -15.97
CA GLU A 164 11.75 13.10 -16.90
C GLU A 164 12.17 12.38 -18.20
N ASN A 165 12.58 11.11 -18.12
CA ASN A 165 13.01 10.34 -19.28
C ASN A 165 11.88 9.63 -20.06
N SER A 166 10.63 9.74 -19.61
CA SER A 166 9.48 9.02 -20.18
C SER A 166 9.08 9.51 -21.58
N ILE A 167 8.46 8.61 -22.35
CA ILE A 167 7.90 8.95 -23.68
C ILE A 167 6.80 10.01 -23.56
N HIS A 168 5.94 9.91 -22.53
CA HIS A 168 4.88 10.88 -22.26
C HIS A 168 5.44 12.29 -21.99
N ARG A 169 6.54 12.40 -21.22
CA ARG A 169 7.24 13.67 -20.98
C ARG A 169 7.77 14.27 -22.28
N LYS A 170 8.56 13.50 -23.04
CA LYS A 170 9.16 13.94 -24.32
C LYS A 170 8.10 14.35 -25.35
N LEU A 171 6.97 13.63 -25.39
CA LEU A 171 5.85 13.95 -26.27
C LEU A 171 5.16 15.25 -25.87
N ALA A 172 4.89 15.47 -24.57
CA ALA A 172 4.31 16.71 -24.07
C ALA A 172 5.22 17.93 -24.32
N GLU A 173 6.53 17.77 -24.13
CA GLU A 173 7.54 18.81 -24.44
C GLU A 173 7.55 19.14 -25.94
N LYS A 174 7.49 18.14 -26.83
CA LYS A 174 7.41 18.35 -28.28
C LYS A 174 6.10 18.98 -28.73
N GLN A 175 4.97 18.61 -28.12
CA GLN A 175 3.67 19.25 -28.38
C GLN A 175 3.68 20.73 -27.97
N ALA A 176 4.24 21.06 -26.80
CA ALA A 176 4.38 22.44 -26.35
C ALA A 176 5.31 23.27 -27.25
N GLU A 177 6.40 22.66 -27.74
CA GLU A 177 7.31 23.28 -28.70
C GLU A 177 6.60 23.61 -30.03
N VAL A 178 5.80 22.68 -30.57
CA VAL A 178 5.01 22.91 -31.79
C VAL A 178 3.95 24.01 -31.57
N GLN A 179 3.19 23.96 -30.48
CA GLN A 179 2.18 24.98 -30.17
C GLN A 179 2.78 26.38 -30.04
N LYS A 180 3.98 26.50 -29.43
CA LYS A 180 4.69 27.78 -29.36
C LYS A 180 5.09 28.27 -30.76
N ARG A 181 5.66 27.40 -31.61
CA ARG A 181 6.03 27.76 -33.00
C ARG A 181 4.80 28.17 -33.85
N GLU A 182 3.63 27.63 -33.57
CA GLU A 182 2.38 28.02 -34.21
C GLU A 182 1.91 29.39 -33.73
N GLN A 183 1.90 29.63 -32.41
CA GLN A 183 1.58 30.95 -31.83
C GLN A 183 2.55 32.05 -32.32
N ASP A 184 3.86 31.77 -32.38
CA ASP A 184 4.88 32.69 -32.88
C ASP A 184 4.68 32.98 -34.39
N ARG A 185 4.20 32.01 -35.18
CA ARG A 185 3.84 32.22 -36.60
C ARG A 185 2.57 33.04 -36.75
N ASP A 186 1.51 32.72 -36.00
CA ASP A 186 0.24 33.47 -36.03
C ASP A 186 0.42 34.92 -35.57
N PHE A 187 1.27 35.16 -34.58
CA PHE A 187 1.64 36.51 -34.13
C PHE A 187 2.34 37.30 -35.24
N ASN A 188 3.33 36.69 -35.92
CA ASN A 188 4.03 37.33 -37.03
C ASN A 188 3.12 37.56 -38.26
N TYR A 189 2.15 36.68 -38.51
CA TYR A 189 1.16 36.87 -39.59
C TYR A 189 0.08 37.91 -39.24
N ARG A 190 -0.16 38.17 -37.94
CA ARG A 190 -0.98 39.27 -37.41
C ARG A 190 -0.22 40.59 -37.21
N SER A 191 0.95 40.75 -37.84
CA SER A 191 1.59 42.07 -37.92
C SER A 191 0.60 43.09 -38.51
N PRO A 192 0.42 44.30 -37.93
CA PRO A 192 -0.68 45.17 -38.31
C PRO A 192 -0.64 45.56 -39.79
N SER A 193 -1.62 45.07 -40.55
CA SER A 193 -1.92 45.61 -41.86
C SER A 193 -2.36 47.06 -41.71
N ASP A 194 -1.55 47.95 -42.28
CA ASP A 194 -1.83 49.35 -42.59
C ASP A 194 -2.15 50.31 -41.42
N ARG A 195 -1.13 51.09 -41.05
CA ARG A 195 -1.27 52.47 -40.53
C ARG A 195 -0.26 53.39 -41.21
N GLY A 196 -0.11 53.23 -42.53
CA GLY A 196 1.03 53.74 -43.30
C GLY A 196 0.68 54.59 -44.53
N ALA A 197 -0.60 54.77 -44.85
CA ALA A 197 -1.02 55.72 -45.89
C ALA A 197 -0.86 57.17 -45.41
N ARG A 198 0.20 57.84 -45.88
CA ARG A 198 0.45 59.29 -45.82
C ARG A 198 0.87 59.79 -47.19
#